data_AF-A0A4R5G9Y4-F1
#
_entry.id   AF-A0A4R5G9Y4-F1
#
_cell.length_a   1.000
_cell.length_b   1.000
_cell.length_c   1.000
_cell.angle_alpha   90.00
_cell.angle_beta   90.00
_cell.angle_gamma   90.00
#
_symmetry.space_group_name_H-M   'P 1'
#
loop_
_entity.id
_entity.type
_entity.pdbx_description
1 polymer ?
#
loop_
_entity_poly.entity_id
_entity_poly.type
_entity_poly.pdbx_seq_one_letter_code
_entity_poly.pdbx_strand_id
1 'polypeptide(L)'
;MNVRQLPAGHEDLIRLIRKWGDVTTIGQYLDLMSCILEAVDLPNGDPRLVTNTRKPRDLHLMPATIGMRFVLAFDRRRESVFMILPYWYEHGHALCEATGRFSNMAGEKDMPPAYDLIRNLSALQENEVLLKDWKIAARFEISRQSRSTFRKHHKPAVYEAARDPAYREVVFGQAFDDSEIL
;
A
#
# COMPACT_ATOMS: atom_id res chain seq x y z
N MET A 1 31.88 5.31 -11.13
CA MET A 1 30.42 5.46 -10.92
C MET A 1 29.96 4.23 -10.16
N ASN A 2 29.41 4.39 -8.95
CA ASN A 2 28.83 3.26 -8.22
C ASN A 2 27.52 2.88 -8.93
N VAL A 3 27.46 1.67 -9.49
CA VAL A 3 26.20 1.10 -9.98
C VAL A 3 25.33 0.86 -8.74
N ARG A 4 24.36 1.73 -8.49
CA ARG A 4 23.41 1.56 -7.38
C ARG A 4 22.66 0.26 -7.65
N GLN A 5 22.86 -0.74 -6.81
CA GLN A 5 22.16 -2.02 -6.94
C GLN A 5 20.66 -1.77 -6.76
N LEU A 6 19.87 -2.19 -7.75
CA LEU A 6 18.42 -1.99 -7.73
C LEU A 6 17.77 -2.89 -6.67
N PRO A 7 16.74 -2.42 -5.95
CA PRO A 7 16.06 -3.23 -4.93
C PRO A 7 15.41 -4.49 -5.51
N ALA A 8 15.35 -5.56 -4.72
CA ALA A 8 14.66 -6.78 -5.13
C ALA A 8 13.18 -6.51 -5.47
N GLY A 9 12.73 -7.04 -6.61
CA GLY A 9 11.39 -6.80 -7.13
C GLY A 9 11.24 -5.62 -8.09
N HIS A 10 12.35 -4.95 -8.46
CA HIS A 10 12.34 -3.83 -9.40
C HIS A 10 11.60 -4.13 -10.72
N GLU A 11 11.97 -5.22 -11.41
CA GLU A 11 11.33 -5.65 -12.66
C GLU A 11 9.86 -6.06 -12.51
N ASP A 12 9.48 -6.60 -11.34
CA ASP A 12 8.08 -6.92 -11.05
C ASP A 12 7.26 -5.63 -10.88
N LEU A 13 7.85 -4.62 -10.24
CA LEU A 13 7.24 -3.32 -10.05
C LEU A 13 7.04 -2.62 -11.40
N ILE A 14 8.08 -2.46 -12.21
CA ILE A 14 7.97 -1.80 -13.53
C ILE A 14 6.87 -2.42 -14.39
N ARG A 15 6.82 -3.75 -14.47
CA ARG A 15 5.78 -4.47 -15.23
C ARG A 15 4.37 -4.24 -14.66
N LEU A 16 4.24 -4.04 -13.35
CA LEU A 16 2.96 -3.70 -12.72
C LEU A 16 2.56 -2.26 -13.04
N ILE A 17 3.48 -1.30 -12.93
CA ILE A 17 3.25 0.12 -13.21
C ILE A 17 2.85 0.34 -14.66
N ARG A 18 3.59 -0.26 -15.60
CA ARG A 18 3.28 -0.18 -17.03
C ARG A 18 1.88 -0.68 -17.35
N LYS A 19 1.41 -1.71 -16.64
CA LYS A 19 0.05 -2.25 -16.78
C LYS A 19 -1.03 -1.38 -16.15
N TRP A 20 -0.66 -0.52 -15.20
CA TRP A 20 -1.58 0.45 -14.63
C TRP A 20 -1.85 1.57 -15.64
N GLY A 21 -0.82 2.00 -16.37
CA GLY A 21 -0.97 2.91 -17.53
C GLY A 21 -1.30 4.36 -17.19
N ASP A 22 -1.55 4.68 -15.92
CA ASP A 22 -1.82 6.02 -15.44
C ASP A 22 -0.78 6.42 -14.37
N VAL A 23 0.17 7.27 -14.79
CA VAL A 23 1.25 7.80 -13.95
C VAL A 23 0.71 8.66 -12.79
N THR A 24 -0.42 9.33 -12.98
CA THR A 24 -1.00 10.22 -11.97
C THR A 24 -1.59 9.41 -10.83
N THR A 25 -2.47 8.44 -11.16
CA THR A 25 -3.10 7.58 -10.15
C THR A 25 -2.07 6.76 -9.37
N ILE A 26 -1.06 6.20 -10.05
CA ILE A 26 -0.01 5.45 -9.35
C ILE A 26 0.88 6.34 -8.48
N GLY A 27 1.17 7.57 -8.92
CA GLY A 27 1.87 8.57 -8.11
C GLY A 27 1.12 8.86 -6.81
N GLN A 28 -0.18 9.17 -6.92
CA GLN A 28 -1.05 9.40 -5.76
C GLN A 28 -1.10 8.17 -4.82
N TYR A 29 -1.15 6.97 -5.38
CA TYR A 29 -1.11 5.73 -4.59
C TYR A 29 0.21 5.56 -3.84
N LEU A 30 1.35 5.82 -4.49
CA LEU A 30 2.67 5.73 -3.84
C LEU A 30 2.85 6.82 -2.77
N ASP A 31 2.23 7.99 -2.93
CA ASP A 31 2.20 9.03 -1.90
C ASP A 31 1.38 8.60 -0.68
N LEU A 32 0.21 7.98 -0.89
CA LEU A 32 -0.58 7.36 0.18
C LEU A 32 0.23 6.26 0.88
N MET A 33 0.96 5.44 0.11
CA MET A 33 1.85 4.43 0.68
C MET A 33 2.97 5.06 1.49
N SER A 34 3.61 6.13 1.01
CA SER A 34 4.63 6.85 1.77
C SER A 34 4.06 7.37 3.09
N CYS A 35 2.87 7.99 3.05
CA CYS A 35 2.17 8.54 4.20
C CYS A 35 1.91 7.49 5.29
N ILE A 36 1.51 6.27 4.91
CA ILE A 36 1.29 5.20 5.90
C ILE A 36 2.59 4.58 6.40
N LEU A 37 3.60 4.45 5.54
CA LEU A 37 4.92 3.93 5.91
C LEU A 37 5.63 4.87 6.89
N GLU A 38 5.51 6.19 6.72
CA GLU A 38 5.97 7.19 7.68
C GLU A 38 5.24 7.09 9.01
N ALA A 39 3.92 6.90 8.96
CA ALA A 39 3.13 6.84 10.18
C ALA A 39 3.50 5.63 11.05
N VAL A 40 3.80 4.48 10.43
CA VAL A 40 4.15 3.26 11.16
C VAL A 40 5.63 3.16 11.52
N ASP A 41 6.47 3.98 10.90
CA ASP A 41 7.92 4.07 11.16
C ASP A 41 8.63 2.71 11.18
N LEU A 42 8.23 1.83 10.25
CA LEU A 42 8.84 0.52 10.08
C LEU A 42 9.88 0.57 8.95
N PRO A 43 11.12 0.12 9.18
CA PRO A 43 12.11 0.03 8.12
C PRO A 43 11.71 -1.04 7.09
N ASN A 44 12.21 -0.93 5.86
CA ASN A 44 11.96 -1.88 4.76
C ASN A 44 12.23 -3.36 5.17
N GLY A 45 13.23 -3.56 6.02
CA GLY A 45 13.62 -4.88 6.53
C GLY A 45 12.68 -5.48 7.58
N ASP A 46 11.78 -4.71 8.18
CA ASP A 46 11.01 -5.14 9.36
C ASP A 46 10.21 -6.43 9.10
N PRO A 47 10.22 -7.42 10.02
CA PRO A 47 9.51 -8.68 9.84
C PRO A 47 7.98 -8.54 9.82
N ARG A 48 7.42 -7.43 10.31
CA ARG A 48 5.98 -7.16 10.36
C ARG A 48 5.48 -6.49 9.09
N LEU A 49 6.35 -5.80 8.35
CA LEU A 49 5.99 -5.08 7.14
C LEU A 49 6.18 -5.93 5.89
N VAL A 50 5.18 -5.90 5.01
CA VAL A 50 5.26 -6.53 3.69
C VAL A 50 4.62 -5.60 2.66
N THR A 51 5.44 -4.92 1.88
CA THR A 51 5.04 -4.41 0.55
C THR A 51 5.30 -5.48 -0.50
N ASN A 52 4.44 -5.62 -1.51
CA ASN A 52 4.66 -6.58 -2.60
C ASN A 52 3.97 -6.15 -3.90
N THR A 53 4.31 -6.84 -5.00
CA THR A 53 3.67 -6.67 -6.32
C THR A 53 2.78 -7.87 -6.61
N ARG A 54 1.57 -7.89 -6.04
CA ARG A 54 0.57 -8.94 -6.34
C ARG A 54 0.25 -8.98 -7.84
N LYS A 55 -0.12 -10.17 -8.33
CA LYS A 55 -0.18 -10.45 -9.78
C LYS A 55 -1.38 -9.76 -10.43
N PRO A 56 -1.37 -9.54 -11.75
CA PRO A 56 -2.45 -8.86 -12.50
C PRO A 56 -3.83 -9.53 -12.44
N ARG A 57 -3.96 -10.71 -11.85
CA ARG A 57 -5.24 -11.42 -11.64
C ARG A 57 -5.75 -11.32 -10.19
N ASP A 58 -4.92 -10.79 -9.29
CA ASP A 58 -5.32 -10.55 -7.91
C ASP A 58 -6.19 -9.30 -7.86
N LEU A 59 -7.24 -9.35 -7.03
CA LEU A 59 -8.15 -8.22 -6.83
C LEU A 59 -7.42 -7.00 -6.26
N HIS A 60 -6.52 -7.25 -5.30
CA HIS A 60 -5.77 -6.23 -4.58
C HIS A 60 -4.32 -6.20 -5.06
N LEU A 61 -3.97 -5.12 -5.75
CA LEU A 61 -2.65 -4.86 -6.30
C LEU A 61 -1.81 -4.03 -5.33
N MET A 62 -0.50 -4.22 -5.43
CA MET A 62 0.54 -3.48 -4.71
C MET A 62 0.28 -3.26 -3.20
N PRO A 63 -0.17 -4.27 -2.44
CA PRO A 63 -0.56 -4.06 -1.05
C PRO A 63 0.63 -3.69 -0.16
N ALA A 64 0.36 -2.85 0.84
CA ALA A 64 1.13 -2.76 2.06
C ALA A 64 0.39 -3.54 3.16
N THR A 65 1.09 -4.50 3.76
CA THR A 65 0.60 -5.33 4.86
C THR A 65 1.42 -5.05 6.11
N ILE A 66 0.73 -4.90 7.25
CA ILE A 66 1.36 -4.88 8.57
C ILE A 66 0.79 -6.06 9.36
N GLY A 67 1.68 -6.92 9.89
CA GLY A 67 1.29 -8.19 10.49
C GLY A 67 0.59 -9.06 9.45
N MET A 68 -0.72 -9.27 9.63
CA MET A 68 -1.53 -10.14 8.77
C MET A 68 -2.65 -9.42 8.01
N ARG A 69 -2.77 -8.09 8.13
CA ARG A 69 -3.80 -7.30 7.45
C ARG A 69 -3.20 -6.37 6.40
N PHE A 70 -3.90 -6.21 5.27
CA PHE A 70 -3.61 -5.09 4.38
C PHE A 70 -3.95 -3.81 5.12
N VAL A 71 -3.01 -2.87 5.13
CA VAL A 71 -3.27 -1.50 5.60
C VAL A 71 -3.53 -0.56 4.43
N LEU A 72 -3.05 -0.94 3.24
CA LEU A 72 -3.27 -0.28 1.96
C LEU A 72 -3.27 -1.32 0.85
N ALA A 73 -4.18 -1.21 -0.11
CA ALA A 73 -4.08 -1.91 -1.39
C ALA A 73 -4.87 -1.18 -2.47
N PHE A 74 -4.61 -1.45 -3.75
CA PHE A 74 -5.45 -0.97 -4.85
C PHE A 74 -6.39 -2.08 -5.32
N ASP A 75 -7.70 -1.89 -5.20
CA ASP A 75 -8.73 -2.77 -5.77
C ASP A 75 -8.89 -2.47 -7.27
N ARG A 76 -8.38 -3.38 -8.11
CA ARG A 76 -8.42 -3.23 -9.57
C ARG A 76 -9.84 -3.26 -10.15
N ARG A 77 -10.78 -3.98 -9.53
CA ARG A 77 -12.15 -4.11 -10.08
C ARG A 77 -12.96 -2.86 -9.84
N ARG A 78 -12.72 -2.21 -8.71
CA ARG A 78 -13.45 -0.99 -8.33
C ARG A 78 -12.72 0.27 -8.73
N GLU A 79 -11.41 0.16 -9.04
CA GLU A 79 -10.50 1.30 -9.24
C GLU A 79 -10.44 2.16 -7.97
N SER A 80 -10.43 1.50 -6.82
CA SER A 80 -10.51 2.13 -5.50
C SER A 80 -9.34 1.70 -4.63
N VAL A 81 -8.92 2.55 -3.71
CA VAL A 81 -7.96 2.21 -2.66
C VAL A 81 -8.69 1.55 -1.50
N PHE A 82 -8.21 0.38 -1.10
CA PHE A 82 -8.52 -0.26 0.17
C PHE A 82 -7.67 0.37 1.27
N MET A 83 -8.31 0.80 2.35
CA MET A 83 -7.63 1.28 3.56
C MET A 83 -8.29 0.72 4.81
N ILE A 84 -7.53 0.63 5.89
CA ILE A 84 -8.08 0.23 7.19
C ILE A 84 -8.44 1.45 8.03
N LEU A 85 -9.43 1.27 8.89
CA LEU A 85 -9.88 2.29 9.83
C LEU A 85 -10.03 1.69 11.23
N PRO A 86 -10.03 2.54 12.27
CA PRO A 86 -10.14 2.05 13.63
C PRO A 86 -11.42 1.25 13.86
N TYR A 87 -11.43 0.34 14.83
CA TYR A 87 -12.60 -0.51 15.06
C TYR A 87 -13.85 0.30 15.45
N TRP A 88 -13.68 1.47 16.07
CA TRP A 88 -14.77 2.39 16.45
C TRP A 88 -15.26 3.25 15.28
N TYR A 89 -14.71 3.07 14.08
CA TYR A 89 -15.22 3.72 12.90
C TYR A 89 -16.58 3.10 12.56
N GLU A 90 -17.65 3.83 12.88
CA GLU A 90 -19.03 3.35 12.83
C GLU A 90 -19.77 3.76 11.55
N HIS A 91 -19.40 4.89 10.95
CA HIS A 91 -20.14 5.51 9.85
C HIS A 91 -19.23 5.70 8.65
N GLY A 92 -19.65 5.22 7.48
CA GLY A 92 -18.93 5.46 6.23
C GLY A 92 -18.83 6.96 5.95
N HIS A 93 -17.62 7.46 5.73
CA HIS A 93 -17.39 8.83 5.28
C HIS A 93 -17.93 9.01 3.86
N ALA A 94 -18.28 10.25 3.47
CA ALA A 94 -18.81 10.54 2.13
C ALA A 94 -17.87 10.19 0.96
N LEU A 95 -16.59 9.89 1.26
CA LEU A 95 -15.59 9.45 0.29
C LEU A 95 -15.54 7.93 0.15
N CYS A 96 -16.16 7.21 1.09
CA CYS A 96 -16.11 5.76 1.18
C CYS A 96 -17.24 5.15 0.36
N GLU A 97 -16.88 4.32 -0.61
CA GLU A 97 -17.84 3.64 -1.47
C GLU A 97 -18.48 2.42 -0.80
N ALA A 98 -17.74 1.79 0.10
CA ALA A 98 -18.16 0.63 0.84
C ALA A 98 -17.32 0.48 2.11
N THR A 99 -18.02 0.35 3.24
CA THR A 99 -17.43 0.04 4.53
C THR A 99 -17.65 -1.40 4.89
N GLY A 100 -16.60 -2.06 5.38
CA GLY A 100 -16.66 -3.40 5.91
C GLY A 100 -15.86 -3.54 7.20
N ARG A 101 -15.85 -4.75 7.74
CA ARG A 101 -15.10 -5.07 8.95
C ARG A 101 -14.31 -6.35 8.73
N PHE A 102 -13.08 -6.36 9.23
CA PHE A 102 -12.35 -7.60 9.34
C PHE A 102 -12.99 -8.51 10.38
N SER A 103 -12.81 -9.81 10.23
CA SER A 103 -13.02 -10.75 11.34
C SER A 103 -11.76 -10.82 12.21
N ASN A 104 -11.94 -11.25 13.45
CA ASN A 104 -10.81 -11.64 14.29
C ASN A 104 -10.09 -12.84 13.67
N MET A 105 -8.76 -12.82 13.71
CA MET A 105 -7.98 -14.01 13.41
C MET A 105 -7.99 -14.94 14.62
N ALA A 106 -7.69 -16.22 14.39
CA ALA A 106 -7.62 -17.20 15.47
C ALA A 106 -6.63 -16.74 16.55
N GLY A 107 -7.11 -16.60 17.79
CA GLY A 107 -6.31 -16.18 18.94
C GLY A 107 -6.20 -14.66 19.15
N GLU A 108 -6.74 -13.83 18.25
CA GLU A 108 -6.82 -12.38 18.48
C GLU A 108 -7.95 -12.04 19.46
N LYS A 109 -7.63 -11.22 20.47
CA LYS A 109 -8.61 -10.71 21.46
C LYS A 109 -9.09 -9.30 21.13
N ASP A 110 -8.25 -8.52 20.48
CA ASP A 110 -8.53 -7.13 20.15
C ASP A 110 -9.52 -7.02 18.99
N MET A 111 -10.49 -6.11 19.10
CA MET A 111 -11.50 -5.85 18.07
C MET A 111 -10.84 -5.57 16.72
N PRO A 112 -11.31 -6.17 15.62
CA PRO A 112 -10.65 -6.04 14.33
C PRO A 112 -10.93 -4.67 13.71
N PRO A 113 -10.01 -4.11 12.89
CA PRO A 113 -10.24 -2.82 12.25
C PRO A 113 -11.43 -2.89 11.27
N ALA A 114 -12.03 -1.73 11.03
CA ALA A 114 -12.88 -1.53 9.88
C ALA A 114 -12.01 -1.40 8.61
N TYR A 115 -12.64 -1.44 7.44
CA TYR A 115 -11.98 -1.08 6.19
C TYR A 115 -12.94 -0.33 5.28
N ASP A 116 -12.37 0.51 4.41
CA ASP A 116 -13.10 1.27 3.41
C ASP A 116 -12.43 1.17 2.04
N LEU A 117 -13.25 1.43 1.01
CA LEU A 117 -12.84 1.55 -0.39
C LEU A 117 -13.09 2.97 -0.87
N ILE A 118 -12.07 3.62 -1.44
CA ILE A 118 -12.13 5.04 -1.86
C ILE A 118 -11.58 5.19 -3.28
N ARG A 119 -12.39 5.72 -4.21
CA ARG A 119 -11.95 6.01 -5.60
C ARG A 119 -11.17 7.31 -5.75
N ASN A 120 -11.59 8.35 -5.04
CA ASN A 120 -11.02 9.67 -5.23
C ASN A 120 -9.77 9.84 -4.35
N LEU A 121 -8.62 9.45 -4.88
CA LEU A 121 -7.34 9.49 -4.17
C LEU A 121 -6.93 10.92 -3.81
N SER A 122 -7.17 11.91 -4.67
CA SER A 122 -6.85 13.31 -4.35
C SER A 122 -7.71 13.82 -3.19
N ALA A 123 -9.02 13.54 -3.20
CA ALA A 123 -9.88 13.89 -2.08
C ALA A 123 -9.51 13.16 -0.78
N LEU A 124 -9.01 11.92 -0.86
CA LEU A 124 -8.46 11.21 0.29
C LEU A 124 -7.19 11.89 0.83
N GLN A 125 -6.28 12.32 -0.05
CA GLN A 125 -5.05 13.02 0.34
C GLN A 125 -5.32 14.35 1.05
N GLU A 126 -6.44 15.01 0.73
CA GLU A 126 -6.88 16.25 1.37
C GLU A 126 -7.69 16.02 2.66
N ASN A 127 -8.12 14.79 2.93
CA ASN A 127 -8.98 14.48 4.08
C ASN A 127 -8.18 14.13 5.33
N GLU A 128 -7.82 15.15 6.12
CA GLU A 128 -7.01 14.98 7.32
C GLU A 128 -7.61 14.03 8.36
N VAL A 129 -8.95 13.99 8.49
CA VAL A 129 -9.65 13.14 9.46
C VAL A 129 -9.47 11.67 9.10
N LEU A 130 -9.77 11.28 7.85
CA LEU A 130 -9.57 9.92 7.36
C LEU A 130 -8.10 9.51 7.41
N LEU A 131 -7.18 10.40 7.02
CA LEU A 131 -5.75 10.13 7.10
C LEU A 131 -5.30 9.91 8.55
N LYS A 132 -5.80 10.69 9.51
CA LYS A 132 -5.50 10.51 10.93
C LYS A 132 -6.00 9.15 11.45
N ASP A 133 -7.25 8.82 11.18
CA ASP A 133 -7.86 7.56 11.63
C ASP A 133 -7.17 6.34 10.99
N TRP A 134 -6.82 6.44 9.72
CA TRP A 134 -6.05 5.42 9.02
C TRP A 134 -4.69 5.17 9.65
N LYS A 135 -3.95 6.23 9.97
CA LYS A 135 -2.64 6.15 10.63
C LYS A 135 -2.75 5.52 12.01
N ILE A 136 -3.81 5.84 12.77
CA ILE A 136 -4.10 5.21 14.07
C ILE A 136 -4.32 3.71 13.89
N ALA A 137 -5.16 3.32 12.92
CA ALA A 137 -5.45 1.93 12.65
C ALA A 137 -4.20 1.14 12.23
N ALA A 138 -3.37 1.68 11.33
CA ALA A 138 -2.14 1.03 10.89
C ALA A 138 -1.11 0.87 12.01
N ARG A 139 -0.98 1.87 12.90
CA ARG A 139 -0.12 1.75 14.09
C ARG A 139 -0.59 0.66 15.04
N PHE A 140 -1.90 0.50 15.19
CA PHE A 140 -2.46 -0.55 16.03
C PHE A 140 -2.12 -1.96 15.50
N GLU A 141 -2.02 -2.15 14.18
CA GLU A 141 -1.61 -3.44 13.61
C GLU A 141 -0.15 -3.81 13.94
N ILE A 142 0.72 -2.83 14.23
CA ILE A 142 2.12 -3.08 14.62
C ILE A 142 2.21 -3.88 15.92
N SER A 143 1.33 -3.60 16.89
CA SER A 143 1.33 -4.26 18.21
C SER A 143 0.63 -5.61 18.21
N ARG A 144 -0.19 -5.92 17.21
CA ARG A 144 -0.95 -7.19 17.17
C ARG A 144 -0.07 -8.40 16.91
N GLN A 145 1.02 -8.25 16.16
CA GLN A 145 1.85 -9.37 15.73
C GLN A 145 3.33 -9.00 15.60
N SER A 146 4.20 -9.94 15.97
CA SER A 146 5.65 -9.77 15.87
C SER A 146 6.22 -10.02 14.47
N ARG A 147 5.47 -10.67 13.57
CA ARG A 147 5.90 -11.00 12.21
C ARG A 147 4.72 -11.26 11.27
N SER A 148 4.87 -10.89 10.00
CA SER A 148 3.95 -11.26 8.94
C SER A 148 4.25 -12.66 8.38
N THR A 149 3.22 -13.52 8.24
CA THR A 149 3.38 -14.80 7.50
C THR A 149 3.61 -14.58 6.00
N PHE A 150 3.29 -13.38 5.50
CA PHE A 150 3.51 -13.00 4.11
C PHE A 150 4.93 -12.51 3.81
N ARG A 151 5.84 -12.54 4.80
CA ARG A 151 7.20 -11.95 4.66
C ARG A 151 8.00 -12.45 3.46
N LYS A 152 7.81 -13.72 3.08
CA LYS A 152 8.44 -14.32 1.90
C LYS A 152 8.04 -13.67 0.56
N HIS A 153 6.94 -12.93 0.54
CA HIS A 153 6.42 -12.24 -0.64
C HIS A 153 6.86 -10.77 -0.71
N HIS A 154 7.57 -10.28 0.30
CA HIS A 154 7.98 -8.90 0.36
C HIS A 154 8.88 -8.52 -0.83
N LYS A 155 8.62 -7.35 -1.40
CA LYS A 155 9.36 -6.76 -2.51
C LYS A 155 9.88 -5.39 -2.06
N PRO A 156 11.16 -5.29 -1.65
CA PRO A 156 11.78 -4.04 -1.23
C PRO A 156 11.57 -2.88 -2.22
N ALA A 157 11.57 -3.17 -3.52
CA ALA A 157 11.33 -2.17 -4.57
C ALA A 157 10.04 -1.36 -4.38
N VAL A 158 8.96 -1.96 -3.88
CA VAL A 158 7.69 -1.25 -3.66
C VAL A 158 7.81 -0.25 -2.52
N TYR A 159 8.47 -0.65 -1.43
CA TYR A 159 8.75 0.25 -0.31
C TYR A 159 9.64 1.41 -0.74
N GLU A 160 10.74 1.11 -1.44
CA GLU A 160 11.67 2.13 -1.92
C GLU A 160 10.98 3.11 -2.89
N ALA A 161 10.12 2.62 -3.81
CA ALA A 161 9.39 3.50 -4.72
C ALA A 161 8.41 4.43 -4.00
N ALA A 162 7.87 4.01 -2.85
CA ALA A 162 7.06 4.89 -2.01
C ALA A 162 7.92 5.93 -1.26
N ARG A 163 9.09 5.55 -0.74
CA ARG A 163 9.90 6.35 0.20
C ARG A 163 11.02 7.20 -0.41
N ASP A 164 11.58 6.80 -1.55
CA ASP A 164 12.69 7.47 -2.24
C ASP A 164 12.18 8.08 -3.56
N PRO A 165 11.94 9.40 -3.62
CA PRO A 165 11.50 10.07 -4.85
C PRO A 165 12.45 9.86 -6.03
N ALA A 166 13.77 9.82 -5.80
CA ALA A 166 14.73 9.63 -6.88
C ALA A 166 14.64 8.22 -7.47
N TYR A 167 14.43 7.21 -6.63
CA TYR A 167 14.19 5.85 -7.11
C TYR A 167 12.82 5.71 -7.78
N ARG A 168 11.80 6.42 -7.29
CA ARG A 168 10.48 6.47 -7.94
C ARG A 168 10.57 7.01 -9.37
N GLU A 169 11.34 8.08 -9.60
CA GLU A 169 11.56 8.62 -10.95
C GLU A 169 12.23 7.61 -11.88
N VAL A 170 13.24 6.86 -11.40
CA VAL A 170 13.86 5.78 -12.18
C VAL A 170 12.83 4.73 -12.58
N VAL A 171 11.96 4.34 -11.64
CA VAL A 171 10.92 3.34 -11.87
C VAL A 171 9.86 3.85 -12.86
N PHE A 172 9.44 5.11 -12.77
CA PHE A 172 8.48 5.71 -13.69
C PHE A 172 9.06 5.89 -15.09
N GLY A 173 10.29 6.42 -15.20
CA GLY A 173 10.99 6.52 -16.48
C GLY A 173 11.06 5.17 -17.19
N GLN A 174 11.51 4.11 -16.52
CA GLN A 174 11.57 2.78 -17.14
C GLN A 174 10.20 2.13 -17.43
N ALA A 175 9.15 2.53 -16.71
CA ALA A 175 7.80 2.01 -16.93
C ALA A 175 7.09 2.68 -18.12
N PHE A 176 7.34 3.98 -18.35
CA PHE A 176 6.60 4.83 -19.29
C PHE A 176 7.43 5.40 -20.45
N ASP A 177 8.76 5.45 -20.36
CA ASP A 177 9.61 5.82 -21.49
C ASP A 177 9.80 4.61 -22.41
N ASP A 178 8.94 4.51 -23.42
CA ASP A 178 9.14 3.67 -24.60
C ASP A 178 10.14 4.34 -25.58
N SER A 179 11.40 4.49 -25.15
CA SER A 179 12.51 4.68 -26.09
C SER A 179 13.31 3.38 -26.17
N GLU A 180 12.96 2.59 -27.19
CA GLU A 180 13.63 1.39 -27.70
C GLU A 180 13.45 0.08 -26.90
N ILE A 181 12.56 -0.80 -27.40
CA ILE A 181 13.02 -1.92 -28.25
C ILE A 181 12.01 -2.10 -29.39
N LEU A 182 12.54 -1.96 -30.61
CA LEU A 182 11.97 -2.29 -31.92
C LEU A 182 11.30 -3.67 -31.99
#